data_AF-A0A1I1LJR1-F1
#
_entry.id   AF-A0A1I1LJR1-F1
#
_cell.length_a   1.000
_cell.length_b   1.000
_cell.length_c   1.000
_cell.angle_alpha   90.00
_cell.angle_beta   90.00
_cell.angle_gamma   90.00
#
_symmetry.space_group_name_H-M   'P 1'
#
loop_
_entity.id
_entity.type
_entity.pdbx_description
1 polymer ?
#
loop_
_entity_poly.entity_id
_entity_poly.type
_entity_poly.pdbx_seq_one_letter_code
_entity_poly.pdbx_strand_id
1 'polypeptide(L)'
;MDNTITILGLVSGITGIIGFFFPSEWKEKIIIKIVFTLIILTLTSYIVFLNSKVDRIEKVSKSANLLIEKKQTEFTSEGFILAALSFLEQNKKDFPDSYERAKKIFEKYDNDKYRAIESVNISNEIEGLIKGIGILSTVENK
;
A
#
# COMPACT_ATOMS: atom_id res chain seq x y z
N MET A 1 -0.70 -4.96 -16.03
CA MET A 1 -0.75 -6.40 -16.31
C MET A 1 -1.81 -6.95 -15.40
N ASP A 2 -2.95 -7.35 -15.95
CA ASP A 2 -4.16 -7.63 -15.16
C ASP A 2 -3.91 -8.76 -14.19
N ASN A 3 -4.18 -8.54 -12.90
CA ASN A 3 -4.01 -9.53 -11.83
C ASN A 3 -4.67 -10.87 -12.17
N THR A 4 -5.74 -10.85 -12.97
CA THR A 4 -6.45 -12.03 -13.48
C THR A 4 -5.57 -12.94 -14.32
N ILE A 5 -4.70 -12.39 -15.18
CA ILE A 5 -3.78 -13.17 -16.03
C ILE A 5 -2.70 -13.82 -15.17
N THR A 6 -2.18 -13.09 -14.18
CA THR A 6 -1.18 -13.61 -13.23
C THR A 6 -1.76 -14.72 -12.36
N ILE A 7 -3.00 -14.57 -11.87
CA ILE A 7 -3.71 -15.60 -11.10
C ILE A 7 -3.94 -16.84 -11.96
N LEU A 8 -4.43 -16.69 -13.19
CA LEU A 8 -4.65 -17.83 -14.10
C LEU A 8 -3.34 -18.56 -14.44
N GLY A 9 -2.24 -17.82 -14.63
CA GLY A 9 -0.91 -18.40 -14.86
C GLY A 9 -0.40 -19.21 -13.66
N LEU A 10 -0.53 -18.66 -12.44
CA LEU A 10 -0.13 -19.37 -11.22
C LEU A 10 -1.00 -20.61 -10.96
N VAL A 11 -2.32 -20.48 -11.12
CA VAL A 11 -3.26 -21.58 -10.92
C VAL A 11 -3.01 -22.71 -11.92
N SER A 12 -2.81 -22.39 -13.21
CA SER A 12 -2.52 -23.41 -14.23
C SER A 12 -1.19 -24.12 -13.97
N GLY A 13 -0.14 -23.39 -13.57
CA GLY A 13 1.15 -23.97 -13.18
C GLY A 13 1.04 -24.92 -11.98
N ILE A 14 0.39 -24.47 -10.89
CA ILE A 14 0.21 -25.28 -9.67
C ILE A 14 -0.65 -26.52 -9.94
N THR A 15 -1.73 -26.36 -10.70
CA THR A 15 -2.63 -27.48 -11.06
C THR A 15 -1.90 -28.52 -11.93
N GLY A 16 -1.00 -28.08 -12.83
CA GLY A 16 -0.17 -28.97 -13.64
C GLY A 16 0.81 -29.80 -12.79
N ILE A 17 1.51 -29.17 -11.85
CA ILE A 17 2.47 -29.85 -10.96
C ILE A 17 1.75 -30.84 -10.05
N ILE A 18 0.64 -30.42 -9.43
CA ILE A 18 -0.14 -31.28 -8.54
C ILE A 18 -0.80 -32.42 -9.31
N GLY A 19 -1.31 -32.15 -10.51
CA GLY A 19 -1.91 -33.17 -11.38
C GLY A 19 -0.92 -34.26 -11.82
N PHE A 20 0.37 -33.92 -11.92
CA PHE A 20 1.44 -34.89 -12.19
C PHE A 20 1.66 -35.85 -11.00
N PHE A 21 1.62 -35.33 -9.78
CA PHE A 21 1.80 -36.11 -8.54
C PHE A 21 0.53 -36.78 -8.01
N PHE A 22 -0.61 -36.63 -8.69
CA PHE A 22 -1.88 -37.21 -8.24
C PHE A 22 -1.91 -38.74 -8.40
N PRO A 23 -2.40 -39.50 -7.41
CA PRO A 23 -2.60 -40.96 -7.52
C PRO A 23 -3.53 -41.31 -8.69
N SER A 24 -3.22 -42.38 -9.45
CA SER A 24 -3.99 -42.78 -10.64
C SER A 24 -5.48 -43.02 -10.33
N GLU A 25 -5.78 -43.57 -9.16
CA GLU A 25 -7.13 -43.87 -8.67
C GLU A 25 -8.03 -42.61 -8.53
N TRP A 26 -7.41 -41.44 -8.36
CA TRP A 26 -8.12 -40.17 -8.17
C TRP A 26 -8.30 -39.40 -9.48
N LYS A 27 -7.57 -39.79 -10.54
CA LYS A 27 -7.61 -39.12 -11.85
C LYS A 27 -8.94 -39.31 -12.57
N GLU A 28 -9.68 -40.39 -12.28
CA GLU A 28 -10.97 -40.68 -12.91
C GLU A 28 -12.14 -39.97 -12.23
N LYS A 29 -11.98 -39.53 -10.97
CA LYS A 29 -13.04 -38.88 -10.21
C LYS A 29 -13.10 -37.38 -10.48
N ILE A 30 -13.94 -37.00 -11.44
CA ILE A 30 -14.20 -35.60 -11.82
C ILE A 30 -14.52 -34.68 -10.61
N ILE A 31 -15.27 -35.19 -9.63
CA ILE A 31 -15.64 -34.43 -8.42
C ILE A 31 -14.39 -34.03 -7.62
N ILE A 32 -13.41 -34.93 -7.47
CA ILE A 32 -12.18 -34.66 -6.74
C ILE A 32 -11.38 -33.56 -7.45
N LYS A 33 -11.27 -33.61 -8.78
CA LYS A 33 -10.59 -32.58 -9.58
C LYS A 33 -11.23 -31.20 -9.41
N ILE A 34 -12.56 -31.12 -9.44
CA ILE A 34 -13.30 -29.85 -9.29
C ILE A 34 -13.03 -29.26 -7.89
N VAL A 35 -13.17 -30.07 -6.83
CA VAL A 35 -12.94 -29.61 -5.46
C VAL A 35 -11.50 -29.13 -5.26
N PHE A 36 -10.53 -29.87 -5.78
CA PHE A 36 -9.12 -29.51 -5.66
C PHE A 36 -8.80 -28.21 -6.41
N THR A 37 -9.33 -28.06 -7.62
CA THR A 37 -9.16 -26.84 -8.42
C THR A 37 -9.77 -25.64 -7.69
N LEU A 38 -10.94 -25.81 -7.07
CA LEU A 38 -11.60 -24.77 -6.30
C LEU A 38 -10.75 -24.33 -5.09
N ILE A 39 -10.17 -25.28 -4.35
CA ILE A 39 -9.30 -25.01 -3.20
C ILE A 39 -8.02 -24.27 -3.63
N ILE A 40 -7.41 -24.69 -4.74
CA ILE A 40 -6.21 -24.01 -5.28
C ILE A 40 -6.57 -22.58 -5.69
N LEU A 41 -7.72 -22.38 -6.35
CA LEU A 41 -8.17 -21.07 -6.80
C LEU A 41 -8.40 -20.10 -5.64
N THR A 42 -9.01 -20.57 -4.55
CA THR A 42 -9.26 -19.73 -3.37
C THR A 42 -7.96 -19.38 -2.64
N LEU A 43 -7.06 -20.34 -2.45
CA LEU A 43 -5.75 -20.12 -1.82
C LEU A 43 -4.88 -19.15 -2.62
N THR A 44 -4.78 -19.35 -3.94
CA THR A 44 -4.00 -18.45 -4.81
C THR A 44 -4.59 -17.04 -4.83
N SER A 45 -5.92 -16.90 -4.91
CA SER A 45 -6.58 -15.60 -4.86
C SER A 45 -6.30 -14.87 -3.53
N TYR A 46 -6.32 -15.62 -2.42
CA TYR A 46 -6.02 -15.07 -1.10
C TYR A 46 -4.56 -14.63 -0.98
N ILE A 47 -3.60 -15.43 -1.47
CA ILE A 47 -2.18 -15.08 -1.48
C ILE A 47 -1.92 -13.83 -2.33
N VAL A 48 -2.51 -13.75 -3.53
CA VAL A 48 -2.37 -12.56 -4.40
C VAL A 48 -2.97 -11.33 -3.74
N PHE A 49 -4.10 -11.47 -3.04
CA PHE A 49 -4.69 -10.37 -2.28
C PHE A 49 -3.75 -9.86 -1.17
N LEU A 50 -3.14 -10.77 -0.39
CA LEU A 50 -2.18 -10.39 0.65
C LEU A 50 -0.93 -9.71 0.08
N ASN A 51 -0.33 -10.28 -0.97
CA ASN A 51 0.84 -9.69 -1.62
C ASN A 51 0.53 -8.30 -2.20
N SER A 52 -0.66 -8.10 -2.78
CA SER A 52 -1.05 -6.79 -3.31
C SER A 52 -1.15 -5.70 -2.24
N LYS A 53 -1.46 -6.07 -0.99
CA LYS A 53 -1.44 -5.13 0.15
C LYS A 53 -0.02 -4.82 0.57
N VAL A 54 0.85 -5.82 0.65
CA VAL A 54 2.27 -5.66 0.99
C VAL A 54 2.97 -4.74 -0.02
N ASP A 55 2.79 -4.99 -1.32
CA ASP A 55 3.32 -4.15 -2.40
C ASP A 55 2.81 -2.72 -2.32
N ARG A 56 1.55 -2.52 -1.92
CA ARG A 56 0.97 -1.19 -1.73
C ARG A 56 1.67 -0.46 -0.58
N ILE A 57 1.80 -1.10 0.58
CA ILE A 57 2.43 -0.51 1.77
C ILE A 57 3.90 -0.16 1.48
N GLU A 58 4.63 -1.03 0.78
CA GLU A 58 6.02 -0.75 0.37
C GLU A 58 6.10 0.47 -0.57
N LYS A 59 5.18 0.58 -1.53
CA LYS A 59 5.10 1.75 -2.43
C LYS A 59 4.78 3.03 -1.67
N VAL A 60 3.91 2.98 -0.66
CA VAL A 60 3.60 4.14 0.19
C VAL A 60 4.83 4.55 1.00
N SER A 61 5.55 3.59 1.60
CA SER A 61 6.81 3.87 2.32
C SER A 61 7.85 4.52 1.41
N LYS A 62 8.08 3.97 0.21
CA LYS A 62 8.99 4.57 -0.78
C LYS A 62 8.56 5.98 -1.19
N SER A 63 7.27 6.19 -1.44
CA SER A 63 6.72 7.49 -1.83
C SER A 63 6.85 8.52 -0.70
N ALA A 64 6.61 8.12 0.55
CA ALA A 64 6.80 8.97 1.73
C ALA A 64 8.25 9.42 1.87
N ASN A 65 9.21 8.50 1.74
CA ASN A 65 10.63 8.81 1.81
C ASN A 65 11.07 9.75 0.68
N LEU A 66 10.61 9.50 -0.56
CA LEU A 66 10.89 10.38 -1.70
C LEU A 66 10.31 11.79 -1.50
N LEU A 67 9.11 11.89 -0.94
CA LEU A 67 8.48 13.18 -0.66
C LEU A 67 9.30 13.99 0.35
N ILE A 68 9.82 13.34 1.39
CA ILE A 68 10.69 13.96 2.40
C ILE A 68 12.04 14.36 1.78
N GLU A 69 12.66 13.49 1.00
CA GLU A 69 13.94 13.75 0.34
C GLU A 69 13.86 15.00 -0.53
N LYS A 70 12.78 15.13 -1.30
CA LYS A 70 12.55 16.28 -2.20
C LYS A 70 12.16 17.57 -1.47
N LYS A 71 11.83 17.53 -0.17
CA LYS A 71 11.43 18.71 0.62
C LYS A 71 12.43 19.86 0.49
N GLN A 72 13.73 19.57 0.57
CA GLN A 72 14.76 20.62 0.60
C GLN A 72 15.10 21.18 -0.79
N THR A 73 14.83 20.44 -1.85
CA THR A 73 15.31 20.76 -3.20
C THR A 73 14.20 21.22 -4.15
N GLU A 74 12.95 20.77 -3.94
CA GLU A 74 11.86 20.97 -4.91
C GLU A 74 10.65 21.73 -4.33
N PHE A 75 10.59 21.91 -3.01
CA PHE A 75 9.42 22.50 -2.37
C PHE A 75 9.76 23.71 -1.51
N THR A 76 8.89 24.72 -1.55
CA THR A 76 8.77 25.70 -0.46
C THR A 76 8.07 25.03 0.73
N SER A 77 8.17 25.62 1.93
CA SER A 77 7.46 25.09 3.12
C SER A 77 5.96 24.88 2.85
N GLU A 78 5.31 25.85 2.20
CA GLU A 78 3.90 25.75 1.82
C GLU A 78 3.63 24.69 0.75
N GLY A 79 4.49 24.64 -0.28
CA GLY A 79 4.38 23.64 -1.34
C GLY A 79 4.52 22.22 -0.79
N PHE A 80 5.42 22.02 0.17
CA PHE A 80 5.58 20.75 0.86
C PHE A 80 4.34 20.39 1.70
N ILE A 81 3.77 21.35 2.44
CA ILE A 81 2.55 21.14 3.23
C ILE A 81 1.41 20.65 2.34
N LEU A 82 1.19 21.29 1.19
CA LEU A 82 0.14 20.90 0.24
C LEU A 82 0.43 19.54 -0.39
N ALA A 83 1.66 19.29 -0.82
CA ALA A 83 2.06 18.00 -1.39
C ALA A 83 1.89 16.86 -0.38
N ALA A 84 2.26 17.07 0.88
CA ALA A 84 2.08 16.11 1.95
C ALA A 84 0.61 15.88 2.31
N LEU A 85 -0.23 16.92 2.27
CA LEU A 85 -1.68 16.75 2.46
C LEU A 85 -2.30 15.92 1.33
N SER A 86 -1.95 16.20 0.08
CA SER A 86 -2.41 15.39 -1.07
C SER A 86 -1.93 13.94 -0.99
N PHE A 87 -0.69 13.71 -0.56
CA PHE A 87 -0.17 12.36 -0.31
C PHE A 87 -1.00 11.63 0.75
N LEU A 88 -1.33 12.28 1.86
CA LEU A 88 -2.14 11.68 2.92
C LEU A 88 -3.59 11.45 2.48
N GLU A 89 -4.16 12.34 1.67
CA GLU A 89 -5.50 12.16 1.11
C GLU A 89 -5.57 10.93 0.21
N GLN A 90 -4.59 10.76 -0.67
CA GLN A 90 -4.48 9.58 -1.55
C GLN A 90 -4.38 8.27 -0.74
N ASN A 91 -3.73 8.32 0.42
CA ASN A 91 -3.49 7.16 1.28
C ASN A 91 -4.43 7.12 2.51
N LYS A 92 -5.52 7.89 2.52
CA LYS A 92 -6.46 8.02 3.65
C LYS A 92 -7.02 6.67 4.10
N LYS A 93 -7.24 5.75 3.16
CA LYS A 93 -7.78 4.42 3.47
C LYS A 93 -6.88 3.63 4.42
N ASP A 94 -5.56 3.76 4.26
CA ASP A 94 -4.58 3.03 5.04
C ASP A 94 -4.11 3.84 6.26
N PHE A 95 -4.13 5.18 6.20
CA PHE A 95 -3.70 6.07 7.28
C PHE A 95 -4.74 7.16 7.63
N PRO A 96 -5.96 6.77 8.05
CA PRO A 96 -7.05 7.72 8.29
C PRO A 96 -6.71 8.70 9.42
N ASP A 97 -6.10 8.23 10.50
CA ASP A 97 -5.75 9.06 11.65
C ASP A 97 -4.66 10.09 11.32
N SER A 98 -3.65 9.70 10.54
CA SER A 98 -2.60 10.61 10.08
C SER A 98 -3.16 11.69 9.16
N TYR A 99 -4.07 11.31 8.26
CA TYR A 99 -4.78 12.26 7.41
C TYR A 99 -5.61 13.25 8.24
N GLU A 100 -6.43 12.77 9.17
CA GLU A 100 -7.26 13.66 10.00
C GLU A 100 -6.43 14.57 10.91
N ARG A 101 -5.28 14.10 11.42
CA ARG A 101 -4.33 14.94 12.17
C ARG A 101 -3.70 16.02 11.29
N ALA A 102 -3.19 15.64 10.12
CA ALA A 102 -2.61 16.59 9.18
C ALA A 102 -3.61 17.63 8.69
N LYS A 103 -4.86 17.21 8.44
CA LYS A 103 -5.95 18.11 8.08
C LYS A 103 -6.22 19.15 9.18
N LYS A 104 -6.28 18.75 10.45
CA LYS A 104 -6.45 19.69 11.57
C LYS A 104 -5.29 20.68 11.70
N ILE A 105 -4.06 20.20 11.49
CA ILE A 105 -2.86 21.06 11.48
C ILE A 105 -2.97 22.07 10.33
N PHE A 106 -3.38 21.63 9.14
CA PHE A 106 -3.58 22.48 7.99
C PHE A 106 -4.70 23.50 8.19
N GLU A 107 -5.85 23.11 8.74
CA GLU A 107 -6.95 24.04 9.04
C GLU A 107 -6.55 25.13 10.03
N LYS A 108 -5.74 24.77 11.06
CA LYS A 108 -5.20 25.76 11.99
C LYS A 108 -4.26 26.74 11.28
N TYR A 109 -3.37 26.21 10.45
CA TYR A 109 -2.42 26.98 9.64
C TYR A 109 -3.10 27.93 8.64
N ASP A 110 -4.11 27.44 7.92
CA ASP A 110 -4.81 28.17 6.87
C ASP A 110 -5.54 29.41 7.43
N ASN A 111 -5.98 29.32 8.68
CA ASN A 111 -6.64 30.39 9.42
C ASN A 111 -5.67 31.28 10.23
N ASP A 112 -4.36 31.01 10.24
CA ASP A 112 -3.40 31.80 10.99
C ASP A 112 -3.01 33.10 10.25
N LYS A 113 -2.95 34.21 10.98
CA LYS A 113 -2.49 35.50 10.46
C LYS A 113 -0.99 35.55 10.15
N TYR A 114 -0.21 34.64 10.71
CA TYR A 114 1.24 34.52 10.55
C TYR A 114 1.65 33.31 9.71
N ARG A 115 0.77 32.89 8.79
CA ARG A 115 0.94 31.77 7.86
C ARG A 115 2.36 31.66 7.28
N ALA A 116 2.93 32.75 6.77
CA ALA A 116 4.29 32.72 6.21
C ALA A 116 5.37 32.30 7.22
N ILE A 117 5.25 32.73 8.48
CA ILE A 117 6.21 32.44 9.56
C ILE A 117 6.00 31.02 10.09
N GLU A 118 4.75 30.60 10.25
CA GLU A 118 4.40 29.26 10.77
C GLU A 118 4.66 28.15 9.74
N SER A 119 4.72 28.47 8.44
CA SER A 119 4.89 27.50 7.36
C SER A 119 6.07 26.55 7.57
N VAL A 120 7.20 27.04 8.11
CA VAL A 120 8.38 26.21 8.37
C VAL A 120 8.11 25.19 9.50
N ASN A 121 7.48 25.64 10.59
CA ASN A 121 7.16 24.78 11.72
C ASN A 121 6.14 23.71 11.33
N ILE A 122 5.08 24.12 10.64
CA ILE A 122 4.04 23.21 10.15
C ILE A 122 4.62 22.22 9.13
N SER A 123 5.49 22.68 8.25
CA SER A 123 6.20 21.81 7.31
C SER A 123 7.06 20.76 8.02
N ASN A 124 7.68 21.09 9.15
CA ASN A 124 8.44 20.14 9.97
C ASN A 124 7.53 19.17 10.73
N GLU A 125 6.40 19.63 11.27
CA GLU A 125 5.41 18.75 11.92
C GLU A 125 4.83 17.73 10.94
N ILE A 126 4.45 18.18 9.75
CA ILE A 126 3.92 17.31 8.69
C ILE A 126 5.01 16.35 8.19
N GLU A 127 6.27 16.80 8.05
CA GLU A 127 7.39 15.91 7.72
C GLU A 127 7.52 14.77 8.76
N GLY A 128 7.34 15.08 10.05
CA GLY A 128 7.32 14.09 11.12
C GLY A 128 6.22 13.04 10.92
N LEU A 129 5.01 13.45 10.52
CA LEU A 129 3.91 12.53 10.20
C LEU A 129 4.24 11.62 9.01
N ILE A 130 4.78 12.19 7.92
CA ILE A 130 5.16 11.43 6.73
C ILE A 130 6.32 10.45 7.04
N LYS A 131 7.30 10.87 7.86
CA LYS A 131 8.40 9.99 8.33
C LYS A 131 7.86 8.83 9.15
N GLY A 132 6.92 9.10 10.06
CA GLY A 132 6.26 8.08 10.86
C GLY A 132 5.61 7.01 9.99
N ILE A 133 4.91 7.42 8.92
CA ILE A 133 4.32 6.49 7.95
C ILE A 133 5.41 5.67 7.27
N GLY A 134 6.45 6.30 6.72
CA GLY A 134 7.55 5.59 6.05
C GLY A 134 8.21 4.53 6.94
N ILE A 135 8.45 4.84 8.22
CA ILE A 135 9.06 3.92 9.18
C ILE A 135 8.10 2.78 9.54
N LEU A 136 6.88 3.10 9.98
CA LEU A 136 5.91 2.10 10.49
C LEU A 136 5.45 1.15 9.38
N SER A 137 5.27 1.65 8.16
CA SER A 137 4.94 0.84 6.98
C SER A 137 6.05 -0.14 6.58
N THR A 138 7.29 0.09 7.03
CA THR A 138 8.42 -0.81 6.76
C THR A 138 8.54 -1.91 7.83
N VAL A 139 8.04 -1.67 9.04
CA VAL A 139 8.12 -2.63 10.17
C VAL A 139 7.05 -3.72 10.07
N GLU A 140 5.86 -3.43 9.53
CA GLU A 140 4.83 -4.47 9.31
C GLU A 140 5.20 -5.54 8.27
N ASN A 141 6.32 -5.35 7.53
CA ASN A 141 6.79 -6.24 6.47
C ASN A 141 8.02 -7.11 6.88
N LYS A 142 8.39 -7.15 8.17
CA LYS A 142 9.40 -8.08 8.71
C LYS A 142 8.74 -9.15 9.58
#